data_AF-A0A7Y4TLJ2-F1
#
_entry.id   AF-A0A7Y4TLJ2-F1
#
_cell.length_a   1.000
_cell.length_b   1.000
_cell.length_c   1.000
_cell.angle_alpha   90.00
_cell.angle_beta   90.00
_cell.angle_gamma   90.00
#
_symmetry.space_group_name_H-M   'P 1'
#
loop_
_entity.id
_entity.type
_entity.pdbx_description
1 polymer ?
#
loop_
_entity_poly.entity_id
_entity_poly.type
_entity_poly.pdbx_seq_one_letter_code
_entity_poly.pdbx_strand_id
1 'polypeptide(L)'
;MNDFKKVRRALISLSDKTGAVDFARSISALGVEIISTGGTAKSLRDAGLSVTDVSDVTGFPEMMDGRVKTLHPKIHGAFLALRDNTEHVEAMKKHAIEPIDLVVVNLYPFEQTIAKEGVTLEEAVENIDIGGPAMIRSASKNWRDVAVVTDPALYESIIEELNVNDCSLSLNTRQRLAVLAYTRTASYDLAISAYLAKQLSDKDLAFLEPHNPLGHLVFIEADEFAEGRNTSGSECAPTENAIVTSSELPDHLDLQLTKVTDLRYGENPHQKAALYKTDEPGGIANAEQLHGKEMSFNNYVDAEAAWNLVSDFEELAVAIIKHTNPSGAGVGATNEEAYRRALSTDPVSAFGGIVAFNRAV
;
A
#
# COMPACT_ATOMS: atom_id res chain seq x y z
N MET A 1 -17.44 -6.33 30.02
CA MET A 1 -18.74 -6.19 29.32
C MET A 1 -18.61 -6.97 28.03
N ASN A 2 -19.59 -7.81 27.71
CA ASN A 2 -19.50 -8.68 26.53
C ASN A 2 -19.66 -7.79 25.27
N ASP A 3 -18.56 -7.51 24.58
CA ASP A 3 -18.48 -6.45 23.55
C ASP A 3 -18.93 -6.92 22.15
N PHE A 4 -19.87 -7.88 22.15
CA PHE A 4 -20.44 -8.49 20.97
C PHE A 4 -21.63 -7.67 20.46
N LYS A 5 -21.70 -7.50 19.14
CA LYS A 5 -22.83 -6.85 18.47
C LYS A 5 -23.46 -7.83 17.49
N LYS A 6 -24.75 -8.05 17.67
CA LYS A 6 -25.55 -8.93 16.82
C LYS A 6 -25.68 -8.33 15.42
N VAL A 7 -25.45 -9.14 14.41
CA VAL A 7 -25.68 -8.81 13.01
C VAL A 7 -27.11 -9.22 12.68
N ARG A 8 -27.95 -8.24 12.36
CA ARG A 8 -29.34 -8.43 11.93
C ARG A 8 -29.53 -8.07 10.47
N ARG A 9 -28.80 -7.06 9.99
CA ARG A 9 -28.89 -6.58 8.61
C ARG A 9 -27.51 -6.39 8.00
N ALA A 10 -27.35 -6.88 6.77
CA ALA A 10 -26.12 -6.77 6.00
C ALA A 10 -26.39 -6.04 4.67
N LEU A 11 -25.58 -5.03 4.37
CA LEU A 11 -25.56 -4.43 3.04
C LEU A 11 -24.41 -5.02 2.22
N ILE A 12 -24.70 -5.59 1.06
CA ILE A 12 -23.71 -6.22 0.18
C ILE A 12 -23.72 -5.52 -1.19
N SER A 13 -22.60 -4.93 -1.58
CA SER A 13 -22.43 -4.23 -2.86
C SER A 13 -21.03 -4.47 -3.41
N LEU A 14 -20.91 -5.34 -4.42
CA LEU A 14 -19.63 -5.87 -4.87
C LEU A 14 -19.41 -5.68 -6.38
N SER A 15 -18.20 -5.27 -6.73
CA SER A 15 -17.68 -5.40 -8.08
C SER A 15 -17.24 -6.84 -8.34
N ASP A 16 -16.29 -7.34 -7.55
CA ASP A 16 -15.85 -8.73 -7.54
C ASP A 16 -16.80 -9.58 -6.69
N LYS A 17 -17.45 -10.56 -7.31
CA LYS A 17 -18.48 -11.39 -6.68
C LYS A 17 -17.94 -12.74 -6.21
N THR A 18 -16.62 -12.90 -6.18
CA THR A 18 -15.95 -14.12 -5.68
C THR A 18 -16.45 -14.43 -4.27
N GLY A 19 -16.96 -15.66 -4.07
CA GLY A 19 -17.49 -16.15 -2.79
C GLY A 19 -18.76 -15.46 -2.28
N ALA A 20 -19.33 -14.48 -3.01
CA ALA A 20 -20.42 -13.64 -2.50
C ALA A 20 -21.70 -14.43 -2.22
N VAL A 21 -22.06 -15.38 -3.09
CA VAL A 21 -23.28 -16.19 -2.95
C VAL A 21 -23.19 -17.09 -1.71
N ASP A 22 -22.06 -17.76 -1.50
CA ASP A 22 -21.88 -18.68 -0.37
C ASP A 22 -21.83 -17.91 0.95
N PHE A 23 -21.17 -16.74 0.96
CA PHE A 23 -21.17 -15.84 2.11
C PHE A 23 -22.59 -15.36 2.45
N ALA A 24 -23.31 -14.85 1.46
CA ALA A 24 -24.69 -14.36 1.62
C ALA A 24 -25.64 -15.47 2.10
N ARG A 25 -25.51 -16.68 1.56
CA ARG A 25 -26.29 -17.85 2.01
C ARG A 25 -26.01 -18.20 3.46
N SER A 26 -24.74 -18.14 3.88
CA SER A 26 -24.32 -18.44 5.25
C SER A 26 -24.92 -17.46 6.26
N ILE A 27 -24.83 -16.15 6.00
CA ILE A 27 -25.42 -15.15 6.91
C ILE A 27 -26.95 -15.14 6.86
N SER A 28 -27.55 -15.43 5.69
CA SER A 28 -29.01 -15.53 5.57
C SER A 28 -29.56 -16.72 6.36
N ALA A 29 -28.84 -17.85 6.39
CA ALA A 29 -29.18 -19.01 7.22
C ALA A 29 -29.14 -18.70 8.73
N LEU A 30 -28.36 -17.70 9.14
CA LEU A 30 -28.33 -17.17 10.50
C LEU A 30 -29.43 -16.13 10.78
N GLY A 31 -30.30 -15.85 9.81
CA GLY A 31 -31.40 -14.90 9.93
C GLY A 31 -31.03 -13.45 9.64
N VAL A 32 -29.88 -13.20 9.00
CA VAL A 32 -29.49 -11.84 8.59
C VAL A 32 -30.27 -11.40 7.35
N GLU A 33 -30.91 -10.25 7.41
CA GLU A 33 -31.55 -9.60 6.27
C GLU A 33 -30.47 -9.04 5.31
N ILE A 34 -30.62 -9.31 4.02
CA ILE A 34 -29.68 -8.84 2.99
C ILE A 34 -30.27 -7.66 2.24
N ILE A 35 -29.52 -6.56 2.23
CA ILE A 35 -29.77 -5.38 1.42
C ILE A 35 -28.70 -5.33 0.31
N SER A 36 -29.09 -5.13 -0.94
CA SER A 36 -28.14 -5.09 -2.05
C SER A 36 -28.62 -4.19 -3.18
N THR A 37 -27.80 -4.00 -4.21
CA THR A 37 -28.14 -3.18 -5.37
C THR A 37 -27.47 -3.67 -6.65
N GLY A 38 -28.01 -3.26 -7.79
CA GLY A 38 -27.47 -3.51 -9.13
C GLY A 38 -27.15 -4.98 -9.41
N GLY A 39 -25.99 -5.21 -10.05
CA GLY A 39 -25.54 -6.56 -10.41
C GLY A 39 -25.33 -7.50 -9.22
N THR A 40 -25.04 -6.98 -8.01
CA THR A 40 -24.90 -7.82 -6.81
C THR A 40 -26.26 -8.38 -6.39
N ALA A 41 -27.29 -7.52 -6.31
CA ALA A 41 -28.64 -7.95 -5.97
C ALA A 41 -29.17 -9.01 -6.94
N LYS A 42 -28.93 -8.81 -8.25
CA LYS A 42 -29.28 -9.79 -9.28
C LYS A 42 -28.60 -11.14 -9.04
N SER A 43 -27.27 -11.17 -8.88
CA SER A 43 -26.54 -12.42 -8.66
C SER A 43 -27.00 -13.19 -7.41
N LEU A 44 -27.34 -12.49 -6.34
CA LEU A 44 -27.85 -13.11 -5.11
C LEU A 44 -29.27 -13.68 -5.30
N ARG A 45 -30.15 -12.97 -6.01
CA ARG A 45 -31.51 -13.45 -6.35
C ARG A 45 -31.48 -14.65 -7.28
N ASP A 46 -30.62 -14.62 -8.29
CA ASP A 46 -30.42 -15.75 -9.22
C ASP A 46 -29.98 -17.02 -8.47
N ALA A 47 -29.31 -16.86 -7.32
CA ALA A 47 -28.93 -17.94 -6.41
C ALA A 47 -30.03 -18.33 -5.39
N GLY A 48 -31.23 -17.75 -5.49
CA GLY A 48 -32.40 -18.06 -4.67
C GLY A 48 -32.48 -17.32 -3.31
N LEU A 49 -31.64 -16.29 -3.08
CA LEU A 49 -31.64 -15.54 -1.83
C LEU A 49 -32.68 -14.41 -1.84
N SER A 50 -33.29 -14.16 -0.67
CA SER A 50 -34.13 -12.98 -0.45
C SER A 50 -33.24 -11.74 -0.29
N VAL A 51 -33.53 -10.69 -1.06
CA VAL A 51 -32.73 -9.47 -1.12
C VAL A 51 -33.66 -8.26 -1.20
N THR A 52 -33.53 -7.36 -0.24
CA THR A 52 -34.14 -6.02 -0.26
C THR A 52 -33.30 -5.09 -1.15
N ASP A 53 -33.89 -4.40 -2.11
CA ASP A 53 -33.14 -3.44 -2.91
C ASP A 53 -32.83 -2.17 -2.09
N VAL A 54 -31.65 -1.59 -2.32
CA VAL A 54 -31.30 -0.27 -1.75
C VAL A 54 -32.34 0.78 -2.10
N SER A 55 -32.93 0.74 -3.31
CA SER A 55 -33.99 1.67 -3.73
C SER A 55 -35.26 1.55 -2.88
N ASP A 56 -35.59 0.37 -2.38
CA ASP A 56 -36.75 0.15 -1.50
C ASP A 56 -36.49 0.74 -0.11
N VAL A 57 -35.25 0.63 0.37
CA VAL A 57 -34.83 1.25 1.64
C VAL A 57 -34.85 2.78 1.51
N THR A 58 -34.26 3.31 0.44
CA THR A 58 -34.10 4.76 0.26
C THR A 58 -35.40 5.44 -0.15
N GLY A 59 -36.21 4.79 -0.97
CA GLY A 59 -37.31 5.39 -1.72
C GLY A 59 -36.84 6.16 -2.96
N PHE A 60 -35.58 6.01 -3.36
CA PHE A 60 -34.97 6.71 -4.50
C PHE A 60 -34.42 5.69 -5.50
N PRO A 61 -34.70 5.86 -6.81
CA PRO A 61 -34.14 5.00 -7.85
C PRO A 61 -32.64 5.26 -8.03
N GLU A 62 -31.98 4.35 -8.74
CA GLU A 62 -30.62 4.56 -9.26
C GLU A 62 -30.61 5.69 -10.30
N MET A 63 -29.63 6.60 -10.22
CA MET A 63 -29.54 7.80 -11.08
C MET A 63 -28.13 8.01 -11.63
N MET A 64 -28.04 8.77 -12.73
CA MET A 64 -26.79 9.15 -13.40
C MET A 64 -25.94 7.92 -13.77
N ASP A 65 -26.55 6.98 -14.48
CA ASP A 65 -25.92 5.73 -14.94
C ASP A 65 -25.26 4.93 -13.81
N GLY A 66 -25.88 4.94 -12.63
CA GLY A 66 -25.43 4.18 -11.46
C GLY A 66 -24.38 4.86 -10.58
N ARG A 67 -24.00 6.10 -10.92
CA ARG A 67 -23.11 6.93 -10.08
C ARG A 67 -23.74 7.29 -8.74
N VAL A 68 -25.06 7.41 -8.68
CA VAL A 68 -25.80 7.77 -7.47
C VAL A 68 -26.84 6.69 -7.15
N LYS A 69 -26.44 5.75 -6.30
CA LYS A 69 -27.30 4.65 -5.82
C LYS A 69 -27.36 4.54 -4.30
N THR A 70 -26.21 4.66 -3.63
CA THR A 70 -26.07 4.44 -2.17
C THR A 70 -25.76 5.71 -1.38
N LEU A 71 -25.48 6.83 -2.06
CA LEU A 71 -25.22 8.15 -1.47
C LEU A 71 -26.51 8.78 -0.94
N HIS A 72 -27.12 8.15 0.06
CA HIS A 72 -28.41 8.54 0.61
C HIS A 72 -28.38 8.57 2.15
N PRO A 73 -29.02 9.55 2.82
CA PRO A 73 -29.04 9.66 4.27
C PRO A 73 -29.56 8.42 5.00
N LYS A 74 -30.52 7.68 4.42
CA LYS A 74 -30.99 6.42 5.02
C LYS A 74 -29.93 5.31 5.03
N ILE A 75 -28.99 5.32 4.09
CA ILE A 75 -27.89 4.33 4.05
C ILE A 75 -26.77 4.78 4.99
N HIS A 76 -26.26 6.01 4.81
CA HIS A 76 -25.16 6.49 5.65
C HIS A 76 -25.58 6.72 7.11
N GLY A 77 -26.83 7.11 7.37
CA GLY A 77 -27.37 7.21 8.72
C GLY A 77 -27.49 5.85 9.41
N ALA A 78 -27.79 4.78 8.66
CA ALA A 78 -27.81 3.42 9.18
C ALA A 78 -26.42 2.93 9.63
N PHE A 79 -25.36 3.46 9.01
CA PHE A 79 -23.97 3.18 9.37
C PHE A 79 -23.46 4.07 10.50
N LEU A 80 -23.71 5.37 10.43
CA LEU A 80 -23.04 6.39 11.24
C LEU A 80 -23.73 6.67 12.58
N ALA A 81 -24.98 6.25 12.76
CA ALA A 81 -25.68 6.48 14.00
C ALA A 81 -25.06 5.67 15.15
N LEU A 82 -24.66 6.37 16.22
CA LEU A 82 -24.17 5.74 17.45
C LEU A 82 -25.36 5.16 18.21
N ARG A 83 -25.33 3.85 18.46
CA ARG A 83 -26.50 3.13 19.00
C ARG A 83 -26.70 3.35 20.51
N ASP A 84 -25.68 3.88 21.17
CA ASP A 84 -25.70 4.28 22.58
C ASP A 84 -26.02 5.77 22.78
N ASN A 85 -26.20 6.54 21.69
CA ASN A 85 -26.58 7.95 21.74
C ASN A 85 -28.08 8.12 21.49
N THR A 86 -28.82 8.57 22.51
CA THR A 86 -30.27 8.77 22.46
C THR A 86 -30.71 9.71 21.33
N GLU A 87 -29.98 10.80 21.07
CA GLU A 87 -30.33 11.76 20.02
C GLU A 87 -30.22 11.12 18.62
N HIS A 88 -29.18 10.32 18.40
CA HIS A 88 -29.01 9.59 17.14
C HIS A 88 -30.12 8.55 16.95
N VAL A 89 -30.47 7.80 18.00
CA VAL A 89 -31.54 6.79 17.95
C VAL A 89 -32.90 7.44 17.68
N GLU A 90 -33.21 8.59 18.29
CA GLU A 90 -34.45 9.31 18.00
C GLU A 90 -34.47 9.91 16.59
N ALA A 91 -33.34 10.42 16.10
CA ALA A 91 -33.22 10.86 14.71
C ALA A 91 -33.44 9.71 13.72
N MET A 92 -32.86 8.53 13.99
CA MET A 92 -33.08 7.33 13.19
C MET A 92 -34.56 6.96 13.12
N LYS A 93 -35.25 6.88 14.27
CA LYS A 93 -36.69 6.59 14.32
C LYS A 93 -37.50 7.63 13.55
N LYS A 94 -37.26 8.92 13.78
CA LYS A 94 -37.96 10.03 13.12
C LYS A 94 -37.86 9.97 11.59
N HIS A 95 -36.70 9.55 11.09
CA HIS A 95 -36.42 9.51 9.66
C HIS A 95 -36.56 8.10 9.05
N ALA A 96 -37.14 7.14 9.79
CA ALA A 96 -37.30 5.75 9.38
C ALA A 96 -35.99 5.13 8.87
N ILE A 97 -34.91 5.39 9.60
CA ILE A 97 -33.59 4.81 9.36
C ILE A 97 -33.45 3.62 10.31
N GLU A 98 -33.25 2.46 9.73
CA GLU A 98 -32.98 1.25 10.48
C GLU A 98 -31.48 0.92 10.43
N PRO A 99 -30.91 0.36 11.50
CA PRO A 99 -29.46 0.11 11.58
C PRO A 99 -29.02 -0.98 10.59
N ILE A 100 -27.83 -0.84 10.04
CA ILE A 100 -27.12 -1.89 9.30
C ILE A 100 -25.89 -2.27 10.12
N ASP A 101 -25.68 -3.58 10.34
CA ASP A 101 -24.67 -4.11 11.26
C ASP A 101 -23.43 -4.61 10.54
N LEU A 102 -23.58 -5.03 9.29
CA LEU A 102 -22.53 -5.59 8.46
C LEU A 102 -22.56 -4.93 7.07
N VAL A 103 -21.41 -4.48 6.59
CA VAL A 103 -21.26 -3.83 5.28
C VAL A 103 -20.20 -4.59 4.50
N VAL A 104 -20.58 -5.20 3.38
CA VAL A 104 -19.70 -6.02 2.55
C VAL A 104 -19.57 -5.35 1.19
N VAL A 105 -18.44 -4.68 0.98
CA VAL A 105 -18.22 -3.80 -0.17
C VAL A 105 -16.79 -3.95 -0.65
N ASN A 106 -16.61 -4.36 -1.91
CA ASN A 106 -15.35 -4.19 -2.62
C ASN A 106 -15.54 -3.20 -3.77
N LEU A 107 -14.45 -2.52 -4.09
CA LEU A 107 -14.44 -1.37 -4.99
C LEU A 107 -14.37 -1.81 -6.45
N TYR A 108 -14.65 -0.88 -7.35
CA TYR A 108 -14.35 -1.11 -8.76
C TYR A 108 -12.85 -1.36 -8.93
N PRO A 109 -12.43 -2.23 -9.87
CA PRO A 109 -11.04 -2.64 -10.00
C PRO A 109 -10.23 -1.56 -10.74
N PHE A 110 -10.18 -0.34 -10.21
CA PHE A 110 -9.54 0.82 -10.83
C PHE A 110 -8.07 0.52 -11.17
N GLU A 111 -7.34 -0.13 -10.25
CA GLU A 111 -5.95 -0.53 -10.48
C GLU A 111 -5.79 -1.48 -11.68
N GLN A 112 -6.76 -2.38 -11.91
CA GLN A 112 -6.76 -3.25 -13.07
C GLN A 112 -7.15 -2.50 -14.35
N THR A 113 -8.07 -1.54 -14.25
CA THR A 113 -8.47 -0.69 -15.38
C THR A 113 -7.30 0.13 -15.90
N ILE A 114 -6.55 0.81 -15.01
CA ILE A 114 -5.42 1.65 -15.41
C ILE A 114 -4.19 0.85 -15.88
N ALA A 115 -4.14 -0.44 -15.57
CA ALA A 115 -3.10 -1.36 -16.04
C ALA A 115 -3.36 -1.89 -17.46
N LYS A 116 -4.54 -1.66 -18.04
CA LYS A 116 -4.84 -2.06 -19.42
C LYS A 116 -4.04 -1.22 -20.41
N GLU A 117 -3.45 -1.89 -21.40
CA GLU A 117 -2.78 -1.20 -22.50
C GLU A 117 -3.76 -0.29 -23.26
N GLY A 118 -3.39 0.97 -23.45
CA GLY A 118 -4.19 1.95 -24.21
C GLY A 118 -5.44 2.48 -23.50
N VAL A 119 -5.58 2.28 -22.18
CA VAL A 119 -6.69 2.85 -21.39
C VAL A 119 -6.75 4.38 -21.55
N THR A 120 -7.94 4.92 -21.85
CA THR A 120 -8.13 6.37 -21.94
C THR A 120 -8.44 6.98 -20.58
N LEU A 121 -8.23 8.29 -20.44
CA LEU A 121 -8.57 9.02 -19.22
C LEU A 121 -10.07 8.91 -18.90
N GLU A 122 -10.94 8.99 -19.92
CA GLU A 122 -12.37 8.84 -19.76
C GLU A 122 -12.74 7.45 -19.24
N GLU A 123 -12.15 6.38 -19.78
CA GLU A 123 -12.39 5.02 -19.28
C GLU A 123 -11.94 4.88 -17.82
N ALA A 124 -10.77 5.43 -17.48
CA ALA A 124 -10.28 5.40 -16.11
C ALA A 124 -11.22 6.17 -15.16
N VAL A 125 -11.62 7.39 -15.52
CA VAL A 125 -12.50 8.24 -14.70
C VAL A 125 -13.87 7.60 -14.46
N GLU A 126 -14.45 6.92 -15.46
CA GLU A 126 -15.72 6.20 -15.26
C GLU A 126 -15.61 5.01 -14.31
N ASN A 127 -14.41 4.46 -14.13
CA ASN A 127 -14.15 3.37 -13.20
C ASN A 127 -13.81 3.84 -11.78
N ILE A 128 -13.84 5.15 -11.50
CA ILE A 128 -13.68 5.69 -10.15
C ILE A 128 -14.97 5.50 -9.37
N ASP A 129 -14.98 4.51 -8.48
CA ASP A 129 -16.07 4.30 -7.53
C ASP A 129 -16.17 5.43 -6.48
N ILE A 130 -17.35 6.05 -6.38
CA ILE A 130 -17.68 7.06 -5.37
C ILE A 130 -18.46 6.45 -4.20
N GLY A 131 -19.44 5.61 -4.51
CA GLY A 131 -20.35 5.04 -3.53
C GLY A 131 -19.66 4.03 -2.61
N GLY A 132 -18.80 3.17 -3.18
CA GLY A 132 -18.04 2.17 -2.46
C GLY A 132 -17.19 2.77 -1.34
N PRO A 133 -16.24 3.68 -1.63
CA PRO A 133 -15.40 4.29 -0.61
C PRO A 133 -16.21 5.07 0.43
N ALA A 134 -17.29 5.76 0.02
CA ALA A 134 -18.16 6.46 0.96
C ALA A 134 -18.83 5.51 1.96
N MET A 135 -19.36 4.36 1.50
CA MET A 135 -19.97 3.34 2.36
C MET A 135 -18.92 2.71 3.29
N ILE A 136 -17.77 2.32 2.74
CA ILE A 136 -16.66 1.71 3.50
C ILE A 136 -16.22 2.65 4.62
N ARG A 137 -15.93 3.92 4.32
CA ARG A 137 -15.47 4.90 5.31
C ARG A 137 -16.54 5.22 6.36
N SER A 138 -17.81 5.28 5.96
CA SER A 138 -18.93 5.54 6.89
C SER A 138 -19.13 4.40 7.88
N ALA A 139 -19.11 3.16 7.39
CA ALA A 139 -19.21 1.97 8.23
C ALA A 139 -17.98 1.83 9.14
N SER A 140 -16.78 2.01 8.58
CA SER A 140 -15.51 1.93 9.33
C SER A 140 -15.46 2.95 10.47
N LYS A 141 -15.95 4.17 10.27
CA LYS A 141 -16.00 5.20 11.32
C LYS A 141 -16.79 4.75 12.55
N ASN A 142 -17.83 3.95 12.35
CA ASN A 142 -18.68 3.44 13.42
C ASN A 142 -18.41 1.96 13.76
N TRP A 143 -17.13 1.55 13.73
CA TRP A 143 -16.69 0.19 14.08
C TRP A 143 -17.16 -0.30 15.46
N ARG A 144 -17.54 0.62 16.36
CA ARG A 144 -18.16 0.28 17.66
C ARG A 144 -19.43 -0.56 17.49
N ASP A 145 -20.19 -0.31 16.43
CA ASP A 145 -21.51 -0.90 16.20
C ASP A 145 -21.65 -1.63 14.85
N VAL A 146 -20.78 -1.34 13.88
CA VAL A 146 -20.85 -1.83 12.49
C VAL A 146 -19.56 -2.56 12.11
N ALA A 147 -19.69 -3.70 11.44
CA ALA A 147 -18.59 -4.43 10.82
C ALA A 147 -18.51 -4.11 9.32
N VAL A 148 -17.30 -4.03 8.76
CA VAL A 148 -17.07 -3.70 7.36
C VAL A 148 -16.11 -4.70 6.72
N VAL A 149 -16.42 -5.22 5.54
CA VAL A 149 -15.67 -6.29 4.90
C VAL A 149 -15.40 -5.88 3.47
N THR A 150 -14.12 -5.83 3.10
CA THR A 150 -13.69 -5.34 1.80
C THR A 150 -12.98 -6.39 0.95
N ASP A 151 -12.73 -7.57 1.51
CA ASP A 151 -11.95 -8.63 0.89
C ASP A 151 -12.65 -10.00 1.09
N PRO A 152 -12.95 -10.75 0.01
CA PRO A 152 -13.52 -12.09 0.09
C PRO A 152 -12.70 -13.07 0.94
N ALA A 153 -11.38 -12.89 1.07
CA ALA A 153 -10.53 -13.74 1.91
C ALA A 153 -10.91 -13.70 3.40
N LEU A 154 -11.70 -12.70 3.82
CA LEU A 154 -12.15 -12.56 5.20
C LEU A 154 -13.47 -13.30 5.49
N TYR A 155 -14.21 -13.72 4.45
CA TYR A 155 -15.56 -14.28 4.58
C TYR A 155 -15.63 -15.48 5.52
N GLU A 156 -14.71 -16.43 5.39
CA GLU A 156 -14.67 -17.64 6.21
C GLU A 156 -14.55 -17.29 7.71
N SER A 157 -13.55 -16.48 8.08
CA SER A 157 -13.33 -16.08 9.48
C SER A 157 -14.52 -15.36 10.11
N ILE A 158 -15.27 -14.61 9.30
CA ILE A 158 -16.47 -13.87 9.75
C ILE A 158 -17.63 -14.84 9.98
N ILE A 159 -17.85 -15.77 9.05
CA ILE A 159 -18.88 -16.80 9.19
C ILE A 159 -18.62 -17.67 10.42
N GLU A 160 -17.37 -18.09 10.63
CA GLU A 160 -16.97 -18.85 11.82
C GLU A 160 -17.32 -18.11 13.12
N GLU A 161 -16.95 -16.82 13.22
CA GLU A 161 -17.24 -16.03 14.41
C GLU A 161 -18.75 -15.84 14.62
N LEU A 162 -19.51 -15.58 13.55
CA LEU A 162 -20.97 -15.45 13.62
C LEU A 162 -21.64 -16.74 14.09
N ASN A 163 -21.19 -17.90 13.61
CA ASN A 163 -21.73 -19.21 13.99
C ASN A 163 -21.53 -19.52 15.47
N VAL A 164 -20.37 -19.14 16.05
CA VAL A 164 -20.03 -19.45 17.45
C VAL A 164 -20.67 -18.45 18.43
N ASN A 165 -21.00 -17.23 17.99
CA ASN A 165 -21.38 -16.13 18.89
C ASN A 165 -22.82 -15.61 18.69
N ASP A 166 -23.80 -16.50 18.45
CA ASP A 166 -25.22 -16.11 18.25
C ASP A 166 -25.38 -14.99 17.19
N CYS A 167 -24.74 -15.20 16.03
CA CYS A 167 -24.71 -14.24 14.93
C CYS A 167 -24.22 -12.85 15.35
N SER A 168 -23.20 -12.80 16.21
CA SER A 168 -22.59 -11.57 16.70
C SER A 168 -21.09 -11.54 16.41
N LEU A 169 -20.56 -10.34 16.19
CA LEU A 169 -19.12 -10.11 16.05
C LEU A 169 -18.60 -9.41 17.30
N SER A 170 -17.36 -9.68 17.68
CA SER A 170 -16.65 -9.02 18.78
C SER A 170 -16.18 -7.62 18.41
N LEU A 171 -15.93 -6.76 19.41
CA LEU A 171 -15.34 -5.44 19.17
C LEU A 171 -14.00 -5.53 18.45
N ASN A 172 -13.15 -6.49 18.85
CA ASN A 172 -11.83 -6.67 18.26
C ASN A 172 -11.92 -6.98 16.75
N THR A 173 -12.84 -7.85 16.35
CA THR A 173 -13.09 -8.13 14.94
C THR A 173 -13.55 -6.89 14.20
N ARG A 174 -14.53 -6.14 14.72
CA ARG A 174 -15.01 -4.92 14.07
C ARG A 174 -13.92 -3.85 13.93
N GLN A 175 -13.07 -3.69 14.95
CA GLN A 175 -11.90 -2.80 14.89
C GLN A 175 -10.90 -3.24 13.82
N ARG A 176 -10.51 -4.52 13.82
CA ARG A 176 -9.58 -5.09 12.83
C ARG A 176 -10.10 -4.86 11.41
N LEU A 177 -11.37 -5.17 11.19
CA LEU A 177 -12.06 -4.98 9.92
C LEU A 177 -12.06 -3.51 9.47
N ALA A 178 -12.33 -2.57 10.38
CA ALA A 178 -12.30 -1.14 10.08
C ALA A 178 -10.90 -0.63 9.70
N VAL A 179 -9.85 -1.13 10.34
CA VAL A 179 -8.45 -0.79 9.97
C VAL A 179 -8.15 -1.29 8.56
N LEU A 180 -8.45 -2.55 8.25
CA LEU A 180 -8.25 -3.13 6.91
C LEU A 180 -9.04 -2.36 5.84
N ALA A 181 -10.27 -1.98 6.16
CA ALA A 181 -11.14 -1.20 5.27
C ALA A 181 -10.59 0.21 4.99
N TYR A 182 -10.09 0.93 6.01
CA TYR A 182 -9.43 2.22 5.81
C TYR A 182 -8.16 2.09 4.98
N THR A 183 -7.35 1.05 5.22
CA THR A 183 -6.18 0.74 4.38
C THR A 183 -6.59 0.55 2.92
N ARG A 184 -7.66 -0.22 2.64
CA ARG A 184 -8.14 -0.41 1.27
C ARG A 184 -8.54 0.90 0.60
N THR A 185 -9.27 1.78 1.29
CA THR A 185 -9.65 3.08 0.71
C THR A 185 -8.46 4.02 0.52
N ALA A 186 -7.47 3.98 1.43
CA ALA A 186 -6.25 4.76 1.27
C ALA A 186 -5.45 4.31 0.05
N SER A 187 -5.26 2.99 -0.13
CA SER A 187 -4.60 2.45 -1.33
C SER A 187 -5.34 2.78 -2.61
N TYR A 188 -6.68 2.74 -2.58
CA TYR A 188 -7.51 3.05 -3.73
C TYR A 188 -7.43 4.54 -4.14
N ASP A 189 -7.54 5.45 -3.17
CA ASP A 189 -7.41 6.89 -3.42
C ASP A 189 -5.98 7.26 -3.87
N LEU A 190 -4.96 6.56 -3.36
CA LEU A 190 -3.58 6.72 -3.83
C LEU A 190 -3.44 6.32 -5.30
N ALA A 191 -4.02 5.19 -5.72
CA ALA A 191 -3.99 4.77 -7.12
C ALA A 191 -4.67 5.78 -8.04
N ILE A 192 -5.83 6.33 -7.63
CA ILE A 192 -6.53 7.39 -8.37
C ILE A 192 -5.67 8.65 -8.46
N SER A 193 -5.14 9.11 -7.33
CA SER A 193 -4.31 10.30 -7.28
C SER A 193 -3.07 10.17 -8.16
N ALA A 194 -2.37 9.03 -8.08
CA ALA A 194 -1.18 8.76 -8.86
C ALA A 194 -1.49 8.72 -10.37
N TYR A 195 -2.62 8.13 -10.76
CA TYR A 195 -3.03 8.10 -12.17
C TYR A 195 -3.43 9.48 -12.71
N LEU A 196 -4.21 10.25 -11.96
CA LEU A 196 -4.67 11.58 -12.38
C LEU A 196 -3.56 12.63 -12.36
N ALA A 197 -2.57 12.49 -11.48
CA ALA A 197 -1.41 13.38 -11.42
C ALA A 197 -0.62 13.43 -12.74
N LYS A 198 -0.66 12.35 -13.55
CA LYS A 198 -0.05 12.29 -14.88
C LYS A 198 -0.60 13.33 -15.87
N GLN A 199 -1.77 13.90 -15.58
CA GLN A 199 -2.43 14.90 -16.41
C GLN A 199 -2.11 16.34 -15.98
N LEU A 200 -1.34 16.52 -14.91
CA LEU A 200 -1.00 17.83 -14.36
C LEU A 200 0.27 18.38 -15.01
N SER A 201 0.39 19.70 -15.03
CA SER A 201 1.66 20.36 -15.35
C SER A 201 2.62 20.31 -14.16
N ASP A 202 3.93 20.47 -14.40
CA ASP A 202 4.95 20.53 -13.34
C ASP A 202 4.62 21.57 -12.26
N LYS A 203 4.06 22.70 -12.68
CA LYS A 203 3.63 23.77 -11.79
C LYS A 203 2.49 23.33 -10.87
N ASP A 204 1.58 22.49 -11.36
CA ASP A 204 0.45 21.98 -10.59
C ASP A 204 0.88 20.82 -9.68
N LEU A 205 1.84 20.00 -10.10
CA LEU A 205 2.43 18.92 -9.30
C LEU A 205 3.11 19.45 -8.02
N ALA A 206 3.74 20.63 -8.08
CA ALA A 206 4.35 21.29 -6.91
C ALA A 206 3.36 21.56 -5.76
N PHE A 207 2.04 21.61 -6.01
CA PHE A 207 1.02 21.73 -4.95
C PHE A 207 0.70 20.40 -4.25
N LEU A 208 1.10 19.25 -4.82
CA LEU A 208 0.88 17.93 -4.22
C LEU A 208 1.99 17.51 -3.24
N GLU A 209 3.22 18.00 -3.47
CA GLU A 209 4.40 17.73 -2.63
C GLU A 209 4.23 18.07 -1.13
N PRO A 210 3.57 19.17 -0.72
CA PRO A 210 3.38 19.51 0.69
C PRO A 210 2.35 18.62 1.42
N HIS A 211 1.60 17.79 0.69
CA HIS A 211 0.43 17.06 1.19
C HIS A 211 0.57 15.54 1.18
N ASN A 212 1.74 15.01 0.84
CA ASN A 212 2.06 13.58 0.96
C ASN A 212 3.12 13.29 2.06
N PRO A 213 2.79 13.44 3.36
CA PRO A 213 3.73 13.27 4.46
C PRO A 213 3.98 11.80 4.89
N LEU A 214 3.44 10.79 4.19
CA LEU A 214 3.48 9.38 4.62
C LEU A 214 3.81 8.40 3.49
N GLY A 215 5.10 8.38 3.08
CA GLY A 215 5.90 7.19 2.70
C GLY A 215 5.35 6.27 1.60
N HIS A 216 6.05 6.07 0.49
CA HIS A 216 7.41 5.55 0.49
C HIS A 216 8.36 6.41 -0.33
N LEU A 217 9.30 7.06 0.34
CA LEU A 217 10.47 7.63 -0.32
C LEU A 217 11.40 6.49 -0.75
N VAL A 218 11.46 6.25 -2.04
CA VAL A 218 12.64 5.69 -2.70
C VAL A 218 13.37 6.90 -3.29
N PHE A 219 14.57 7.20 -2.78
CA PHE A 219 15.41 8.23 -3.39
C PHE A 219 16.01 7.65 -4.66
N ILE A 220 15.79 8.31 -5.79
CA ILE A 220 16.43 8.01 -7.06
C ILE A 220 17.13 9.29 -7.48
N GLU A 221 18.45 9.28 -7.38
CA GLU A 221 19.29 10.37 -7.87
C GLU A 221 19.58 10.09 -9.35
N ALA A 222 19.37 11.10 -10.20
CA ALA A 222 19.91 11.09 -11.55
C ALA A 222 21.35 11.62 -11.45
N ASP A 223 22.34 10.73 -11.44
CA ASP A 223 23.73 11.16 -11.55
C ASP A 223 23.98 11.73 -12.94
N GLU A 224 24.30 13.03 -13.01
CA GLU A 224 25.02 13.58 -14.15
C GLU A 224 26.40 12.93 -14.18
N PHE A 225 26.58 11.93 -15.05
CA PHE A 225 27.93 11.55 -15.48
C PHE A 225 28.60 12.80 -16.04
N ALA A 226 29.58 13.32 -15.30
CA ALA A 226 30.44 14.39 -15.78
C ALA A 226 31.08 13.97 -17.11
N GLU A 227 30.61 14.58 -18.20
CA GLU A 227 31.21 14.44 -19.52
C GLU A 227 32.67 14.88 -19.45
N GLY A 228 33.60 13.92 -19.48
CA GLY A 228 35.01 14.29 -19.44
C GLY A 228 36.05 13.19 -19.27
N ARG A 229 35.91 12.00 -19.87
CA ARG A 229 37.07 11.10 -20.06
C ARG A 229 37.07 10.42 -21.43
N ASN A 230 37.60 11.16 -22.43
CA ASN A 230 38.11 10.57 -23.66
C ASN A 230 39.38 9.77 -23.35
N THR A 231 39.32 8.44 -23.47
CA THR A 231 40.49 7.63 -23.81
C THR A 231 40.12 6.62 -24.89
N SER A 232 40.92 6.66 -25.94
CA SER A 232 40.77 6.07 -27.26
C SER A 232 40.80 4.54 -27.33
N GLY A 233 39.95 3.96 -28.20
CA GLY A 233 40.36 2.86 -29.09
C GLY A 233 39.66 1.52 -28.91
N SER A 234 38.59 1.26 -29.68
CA SER A 234 38.40 0.06 -30.51
C SER A 234 36.98 0.07 -31.09
N GLU A 235 36.89 0.08 -32.41
CA GLU A 235 35.64 0.09 -33.20
C GLU A 235 34.85 -1.22 -33.05
N CYS A 236 33.58 -1.13 -32.69
CA CYS A 236 32.51 -2.04 -33.07
C CYS A 236 31.28 -1.21 -33.43
N ALA A 237 30.69 -1.47 -34.60
CA ALA A 237 29.61 -0.71 -35.23
C ALA A 237 28.28 -0.71 -34.42
N PRO A 238 27.38 0.27 -34.63
CA PRO A 238 26.26 0.52 -33.73
C PRO A 238 25.08 -0.42 -34.03
N THR A 239 24.51 -1.01 -32.99
CA THR A 239 23.17 -1.59 -32.98
C THR A 239 22.34 -0.91 -31.91
N GLU A 240 21.17 -0.40 -32.33
CA GLU A 240 19.94 -0.16 -31.56
C GLU A 240 20.08 0.11 -30.05
N ASN A 241 20.05 1.40 -29.69
CA ASN A 241 19.04 1.99 -28.80
C ASN A 241 19.44 3.45 -28.57
N ALA A 242 18.49 4.35 -28.84
CA ALA A 242 18.68 5.76 -28.60
C ALA A 242 18.98 5.96 -27.11
N ILE A 243 20.18 6.47 -26.85
CA ILE A 243 20.62 6.98 -25.56
C ILE A 243 19.59 8.02 -25.12
N VAL A 244 18.87 7.74 -24.03
CA VAL A 244 17.97 8.71 -23.40
C VAL A 244 18.84 9.77 -22.74
N THR A 245 19.05 10.88 -23.45
CA THR A 245 19.67 12.09 -22.92
C THR A 245 18.57 12.99 -22.34
N SER A 246 18.00 12.63 -21.19
CA SER A 246 17.11 13.54 -20.44
C SER A 246 17.55 13.63 -18.99
N SER A 247 17.87 14.84 -18.55
CA SER A 247 18.18 15.22 -17.16
C SER A 247 16.94 15.26 -16.25
N GLU A 248 15.87 14.57 -16.63
CA GLU A 248 14.57 14.58 -15.95
C GLU A 248 14.22 13.15 -15.55
N LEU A 249 13.76 13.00 -14.30
CA LEU A 249 13.35 11.71 -13.76
C LEU A 249 12.10 11.21 -14.48
N PRO A 250 11.96 9.89 -14.70
CA PRO A 250 10.84 9.37 -15.46
C PRO A 250 9.52 9.50 -14.69
N ASP A 251 8.45 9.89 -15.39
CA ASP A 251 7.10 9.97 -14.83
C ASP A 251 6.61 8.64 -14.23
N HIS A 252 7.12 7.52 -14.77
CA HIS A 252 6.81 6.15 -14.36
C HIS A 252 8.08 5.31 -14.26
N LEU A 253 8.19 4.52 -13.20
CA LEU A 253 9.28 3.58 -13.01
C LEU A 253 8.75 2.20 -12.62
N ASP A 254 9.07 1.21 -13.44
CA ASP A 254 8.85 -0.20 -13.14
C ASP A 254 10.18 -0.84 -12.70
N LEU A 255 10.20 -1.46 -11.51
CA LEU A 255 11.37 -2.15 -10.98
C LEU A 255 11.19 -3.66 -11.08
N GLN A 256 12.00 -4.30 -11.93
CA GLN A 256 12.13 -5.74 -11.98
C GLN A 256 13.28 -6.20 -11.08
N LEU A 257 12.97 -7.06 -10.12
CA LEU A 257 13.92 -7.53 -9.11
C LEU A 257 13.97 -9.05 -9.08
N THR A 258 15.19 -9.58 -9.06
CA THR A 258 15.47 -11.01 -8.90
C THR A 258 15.94 -11.28 -7.48
N LYS A 259 15.29 -12.23 -6.79
CA LYS A 259 15.72 -12.64 -5.46
C LYS A 259 17.09 -13.32 -5.53
N VAL A 260 18.04 -12.85 -4.73
CA VAL A 260 19.38 -13.44 -4.61
C VAL A 260 19.38 -14.51 -3.52
N THR A 261 18.98 -14.14 -2.30
CA THR A 261 18.98 -15.06 -1.15
C THR A 261 18.00 -14.60 -0.08
N ASP A 262 17.51 -15.53 0.73
CA ASP A 262 16.94 -15.20 2.04
C ASP A 262 18.05 -14.75 2.99
N LEU A 263 17.73 -13.81 3.88
CA LEU A 263 18.61 -13.37 4.95
C LEU A 263 18.15 -13.99 6.27
N ARG A 264 19.08 -14.18 7.21
CA ARG A 264 18.79 -14.76 8.53
C ARG A 264 17.65 -14.07 9.27
N TYR A 265 17.56 -12.74 9.17
CA TYR A 265 16.48 -11.89 9.65
C TYR A 265 16.63 -10.48 9.03
N GLY A 266 15.63 -9.63 9.20
CA GLY A 266 15.65 -8.22 8.80
C GLY A 266 16.52 -7.35 9.70
N GLU A 267 16.10 -6.12 9.97
CA GLU A 267 16.83 -5.24 10.88
C GLU A 267 16.93 -5.82 12.30
N ASN A 268 15.87 -6.53 12.74
CA ASN A 268 15.77 -7.18 14.03
C ASN A 268 15.44 -8.69 13.89
N PRO A 269 15.81 -9.55 14.86
CA PRO A 269 15.68 -11.01 14.76
C PRO A 269 14.27 -11.56 14.50
N HIS A 270 13.22 -10.81 14.83
CA HIS A 270 11.82 -11.23 14.64
C HIS A 270 11.29 -10.92 13.24
N GLN A 271 12.05 -10.22 12.40
CA GLN A 271 11.66 -9.81 11.06
C GLN A 271 12.27 -10.77 10.02
N LYS A 272 11.51 -11.12 8.99
CA LYS A 272 12.03 -11.84 7.82
C LYS A 272 12.63 -10.86 6.83
N ALA A 273 13.65 -11.27 6.08
CA ALA A 273 14.23 -10.47 5.02
C ALA A 273 14.87 -11.34 3.93
N ALA A 274 15.10 -10.73 2.77
CA ALA A 274 15.80 -11.31 1.64
C ALA A 274 16.51 -10.20 0.84
N LEU A 275 17.60 -10.56 0.18
CA LEU A 275 18.30 -9.69 -0.77
C LEU A 275 17.74 -9.90 -2.17
N TYR A 276 17.48 -8.81 -2.87
CA TYR A 276 17.08 -8.77 -4.27
C TYR A 276 18.05 -7.89 -5.05
N LYS A 277 18.14 -8.12 -6.35
CA LYS A 277 18.95 -7.32 -7.28
C LYS A 277 18.18 -6.98 -8.55
N THR A 278 18.58 -5.91 -9.23
CA THR A 278 18.18 -5.62 -10.61
C THR A 278 19.10 -6.38 -11.59
N ASP A 279 18.82 -6.28 -12.89
CA ASP A 279 19.69 -6.81 -13.94
C ASP A 279 20.90 -5.90 -14.23
N GLU A 280 20.96 -4.72 -13.61
CA GLU A 280 22.07 -3.78 -13.74
C GLU A 280 23.35 -4.30 -13.06
N PRO A 281 24.52 -4.15 -13.70
CA PRO A 281 25.79 -4.54 -13.11
C PRO A 281 26.24 -3.52 -12.05
N GLY A 282 26.78 -4.02 -10.93
CA GLY A 282 27.37 -3.18 -9.87
C GLY A 282 26.52 -3.08 -8.60
N GLY A 283 26.96 -2.25 -7.65
CA GLY A 283 26.34 -2.09 -6.33
C GLY A 283 26.61 -3.24 -5.35
N ILE A 284 26.29 -3.02 -4.08
CA ILE A 284 26.59 -3.99 -3.01
C ILE A 284 25.78 -5.29 -3.17
N ALA A 285 24.59 -5.23 -3.77
CA ALA A 285 23.77 -6.41 -4.05
C ALA A 285 24.44 -7.41 -5.02
N ASN A 286 25.37 -6.94 -5.86
CA ASN A 286 26.15 -7.77 -6.79
C ASN A 286 27.58 -8.06 -6.32
N ALA A 287 27.96 -7.62 -5.11
CA ALA A 287 29.32 -7.78 -4.60
C ALA A 287 29.69 -9.25 -4.36
N GLU A 288 30.94 -9.61 -4.68
CA GLU A 288 31.48 -10.94 -4.38
C GLU A 288 31.98 -10.99 -2.92
N GLN A 289 31.40 -11.89 -2.12
CA GLN A 289 31.88 -12.14 -0.77
C GLN A 289 33.09 -13.09 -0.79
N LEU A 290 34.30 -12.53 -0.67
CA LEU A 290 35.56 -13.30 -0.70
C LEU A 290 35.85 -14.07 0.60
N HIS A 291 35.33 -13.60 1.75
CA HIS A 291 35.56 -14.22 3.06
C HIS A 291 34.47 -13.85 4.08
N GLY A 292 34.47 -14.53 5.24
CA GLY A 292 33.64 -14.22 6.39
C GLY A 292 32.33 -15.03 6.46
N LYS A 293 31.54 -14.75 7.49
CA LYS A 293 30.19 -15.30 7.65
C LYS A 293 29.22 -14.61 6.70
N GLU A 294 28.08 -15.24 6.44
CA GLU A 294 26.97 -14.66 5.69
C GLU A 294 26.59 -13.25 6.19
N MET A 295 26.40 -12.33 5.25
CA MET A 295 25.98 -10.95 5.51
C MET A 295 24.58 -10.89 6.13
N SER A 296 24.38 -10.07 7.17
CA SER A 296 23.04 -9.76 7.68
C SER A 296 22.41 -8.57 6.95
N PHE A 297 21.09 -8.35 7.12
CA PHE A 297 20.39 -7.17 6.60
C PHE A 297 21.13 -5.86 6.91
N ASN A 298 21.43 -5.59 8.19
CA ASN A 298 22.15 -4.39 8.60
C ASN A 298 23.56 -4.30 8.01
N ASN A 299 24.19 -5.43 7.62
CA ASN A 299 25.50 -5.38 6.99
C ASN A 299 25.40 -4.89 5.54
N TYR A 300 24.35 -5.29 4.81
CA TYR A 300 24.09 -4.74 3.47
C TYR A 300 23.81 -3.25 3.52
N VAL A 301 22.95 -2.81 4.45
CA VAL A 301 22.60 -1.38 4.60
C VAL A 301 23.83 -0.54 4.98
N ASP A 302 24.63 -0.99 5.96
CA ASP A 302 25.84 -0.26 6.37
C ASP A 302 26.93 -0.30 5.29
N ALA A 303 27.02 -1.37 4.50
CA ALA A 303 27.98 -1.47 3.39
C ALA A 303 27.64 -0.53 2.24
N GLU A 304 26.35 -0.42 1.89
CA GLU A 304 25.86 0.55 0.89
C GLU A 304 26.16 1.99 1.35
N ALA A 305 25.81 2.32 2.59
CA ALA A 305 26.07 3.64 3.16
C ALA A 305 27.58 3.96 3.21
N ALA A 306 28.43 2.99 3.53
CA ALA A 306 29.88 3.19 3.55
C ALA A 306 30.45 3.36 2.14
N TRP A 307 29.93 2.62 1.17
CA TRP A 307 30.35 2.68 -0.22
C TRP A 307 29.97 4.02 -0.86
N ASN A 308 28.74 4.49 -0.66
CA ASN A 308 28.29 5.77 -1.20
C ASN A 308 29.11 6.92 -0.59
N LEU A 309 29.25 6.96 0.74
CA LEU A 309 30.04 7.99 1.40
C LEU A 309 31.50 8.03 0.93
N VAL A 310 32.16 6.88 0.76
CA VAL A 310 33.57 6.88 0.32
C VAL A 310 33.71 7.23 -1.17
N SER A 311 32.67 7.02 -1.96
CA SER A 311 32.65 7.32 -3.41
C SER A 311 32.52 8.81 -3.70
N ASP A 312 32.02 9.61 -2.76
CA ASP A 312 31.97 11.07 -2.85
C ASP A 312 33.35 11.74 -2.87
N PHE A 313 34.40 11.02 -2.48
CA PHE A 313 35.76 11.55 -2.41
C PHE A 313 36.56 11.21 -3.68
N GLU A 314 37.12 12.25 -4.32
CA GLU A 314 38.07 12.06 -5.41
C GLU A 314 39.42 11.54 -4.91
N GLU A 315 39.88 12.01 -3.74
CA GLU A 315 41.12 11.58 -3.11
C GLU A 315 41.03 10.15 -2.58
N LEU A 316 42.18 9.55 -2.24
CA LEU A 316 42.19 8.27 -1.53
C LEU A 316 41.54 8.45 -0.16
N ALA A 317 40.41 7.79 0.04
CA ALA A 317 39.54 7.97 1.20
C ALA A 317 39.11 6.64 1.81
N VAL A 318 38.80 6.70 3.10
CA VAL A 318 38.23 5.60 3.89
C VAL A 318 37.05 6.13 4.69
N ALA A 319 35.95 5.39 4.67
CA ALA A 319 34.77 5.64 5.49
C ALA A 319 34.50 4.47 6.44
N ILE A 320 34.06 4.78 7.66
CA ILE A 320 33.66 3.81 8.67
C ILE A 320 32.23 4.10 9.12
N ILE A 321 31.30 3.22 8.77
CA ILE A 321 29.87 3.33 9.11
C ILE A 321 29.50 2.34 10.22
N LYS A 322 28.56 2.75 11.08
CA LYS A 322 27.88 1.84 12.01
C LYS A 322 26.44 2.29 12.20
N HIS A 323 25.49 1.37 12.01
CA HIS A 323 24.05 1.67 12.10
C HIS A 323 23.68 2.89 11.25
N THR A 324 24.09 2.86 9.99
CA THR A 324 23.88 3.88 8.95
C THR A 324 24.44 5.27 9.27
N ASN A 325 25.27 5.39 10.31
CA ASN A 325 25.87 6.66 10.73
C ASN A 325 27.40 6.61 10.57
N PRO A 326 28.05 7.69 10.09
CA PRO A 326 29.49 7.75 9.98
C PRO A 326 30.13 7.89 11.36
N SER A 327 30.91 6.86 11.75
CA SER A 327 31.82 6.92 12.90
C SER A 327 33.14 7.61 12.56
N GLY A 328 33.49 7.68 11.27
CA GLY A 328 34.58 8.50 10.77
C GLY A 328 34.82 8.37 9.27
N ALA A 329 35.34 9.42 8.66
CA ALA A 329 35.85 9.42 7.30
C ALA A 329 37.22 10.10 7.28
N GLY A 330 38.12 9.68 6.39
CA GLY A 330 39.47 10.21 6.35
C GLY A 330 40.12 10.05 4.98
N VAL A 331 40.78 11.10 4.51
CA VAL A 331 41.62 11.10 3.32
C VAL A 331 43.09 10.97 3.69
N GLY A 332 43.91 10.34 2.84
CA GLY A 332 45.34 10.13 3.09
C GLY A 332 46.15 9.83 1.83
N ALA A 333 47.49 9.87 1.92
CA ALA A 333 48.35 9.49 0.80
C ALA A 333 48.43 7.97 0.62
N THR A 334 48.03 7.20 1.63
CA THR A 334 47.99 5.73 1.63
C THR A 334 46.70 5.23 2.31
N ASN A 335 46.27 4.00 2.01
CA ASN A 335 45.14 3.34 2.68
C ASN A 335 45.31 3.31 4.20
N GLU A 336 46.52 3.01 4.68
CA GLU A 336 46.82 2.97 6.12
C GLU A 336 46.62 4.35 6.77
N GLU A 337 47.12 5.41 6.14
CA GLU A 337 46.98 6.78 6.65
C GLU A 337 45.51 7.22 6.68
N ALA A 338 44.78 7.00 5.58
CA ALA A 338 43.37 7.34 5.47
C ALA A 338 42.53 6.58 6.51
N TYR A 339 42.77 5.28 6.68
CA TYR A 339 42.10 4.46 7.70
C TYR A 339 42.38 4.95 9.12
N ARG A 340 43.65 5.24 9.46
CA ARG A 340 44.01 5.75 10.79
C ARG A 340 43.33 7.09 11.09
N ARG A 341 43.21 7.96 10.10
CA ARG A 341 42.48 9.24 10.23
C ARG A 341 41.00 9.01 10.46
N ALA A 342 40.36 8.17 9.63
CA ALA A 342 38.94 7.84 9.79
C ALA A 342 38.66 7.24 11.19
N LEU A 343 39.49 6.30 11.64
CA LEU A 343 39.36 5.65 12.95
C LEU A 343 39.58 6.63 14.12
N SER A 344 40.43 7.64 13.95
CA SER A 344 40.73 8.61 15.01
C SER A 344 39.56 9.56 15.34
N THR A 345 38.56 9.65 14.46
CA THR A 345 37.36 10.47 14.66
C THR A 345 36.55 9.98 15.86
N ASP A 346 36.18 8.70 15.87
CA ASP A 346 35.55 8.04 17.00
C ASP A 346 35.90 6.54 17.04
N PRO A 347 36.99 6.14 17.71
CA PRO A 347 37.43 4.76 17.76
C PRO A 347 36.47 3.85 18.55
N VAL A 348 35.67 4.43 19.47
CA VAL A 348 34.71 3.66 20.27
C VAL A 348 33.51 3.29 19.40
N SER A 349 32.98 4.24 18.65
CA SER A 349 31.88 3.97 17.72
C SER A 349 32.33 3.09 16.56
N ALA A 350 33.55 3.25 16.05
CA ALA A 350 34.09 2.43 14.97
C ALA A 350 34.20 0.93 15.30
N PHE A 351 34.21 0.55 16.59
CA PHE A 351 34.25 -0.85 16.99
C PHE A 351 33.02 -1.61 16.47
N GLY A 352 33.25 -2.60 15.60
CA GLY A 352 32.21 -3.38 14.94
C GLY A 352 31.52 -2.69 13.77
N GLY A 353 32.06 -1.56 13.29
CA GLY A 353 31.59 -0.87 12.08
C GLY A 353 32.05 -1.53 10.78
N ILE A 354 31.47 -1.07 9.67
CA ILE A 354 31.84 -1.45 8.30
C ILE A 354 32.80 -0.40 7.74
N VAL A 355 33.87 -0.86 7.10
CA VAL A 355 34.92 -0.01 6.53
C VAL A 355 34.88 -0.12 5.02
N ALA A 356 34.85 1.01 4.32
CA ALA A 356 34.92 1.09 2.87
C ALA A 356 36.14 1.91 2.43
N PHE A 357 36.79 1.46 1.35
CA PHE A 357 37.93 2.11 0.71
C PHE A 357 37.55 2.40 -0.75
N ASN A 358 37.79 3.61 -1.25
CA ASN A 358 37.55 3.94 -2.66
C ASN A 358 38.71 3.56 -3.60
N ARG A 359 39.72 2.85 -3.08
CA ARG A 359 40.87 2.31 -3.81
C ARG A 359 41.12 0.87 -3.36
N ALA A 360 41.83 0.10 -4.18
CA ALA A 360 42.21 -1.27 -3.85
C ALA A 360 42.96 -1.31 -2.51
N VAL A 361 42.52 -2.19 -1.61
CA VAL A 361 43.03 -2.33 -0.24
C VAL A 361 44.41 -2.95 -0.21
#